data_AF-A0A7J4QQH3-F1
#
_entry.id   AF-A0A7J4QQH3-F1
#
_cell.length_a   1.000
_cell.length_b   1.000
_cell.length_c   1.000
_cell.angle_alpha   90.00
_cell.angle_beta   90.00
_cell.angle_gamma   90.00
#
_symmetry.space_group_name_H-M   'P 1'
#
loop_
_entity.id
_entity.type
_entity.pdbx_description
1 polymer ?
#
loop_
_entity_poly.entity_id
_entity_poly.type
_entity_poly.pdbx_seq_one_letter_code
_entity_poly.pdbx_strand_id
1 'polypeptide(L)' 'PGHSLQEWLGIAKKANEEGAGYSTLPSAAQLYIKKIEALVGVPCTSIGVGPDRDATIDMAS' A
#
# COMPACT_ATOMS: atom_id res chain seq x y z
N PRO A 1 -15.15 5.29 2.91
CA PRO A 1 -14.76 6.63 2.41
C PRO A 1 -13.53 6.53 1.50
N GLY A 2 -13.48 7.29 0.40
CA GLY A 2 -12.27 7.39 -0.43
C GLY A 2 -11.22 8.27 0.25
N HIS A 3 -9.94 8.02 -0.05
CA HIS A 3 -8.82 8.89 0.35
C HIS A 3 -8.43 9.76 -0.85
N SER A 4 -8.08 11.00 -0.58
CA SER A 4 -7.50 11.93 -1.55
C SER A 4 -6.10 11.50 -1.97
N LEU A 5 -5.61 12.08 -3.07
CA LEU A 5 -4.24 11.83 -3.55
C LEU A 5 -3.20 12.19 -2.47
N GLN A 6 -3.34 13.33 -1.80
CA GLN A 6 -2.35 13.75 -0.79
C GLN A 6 -2.29 12.78 0.40
N GLU A 7 -3.44 12.24 0.83
CA GLU A 7 -3.48 11.23 1.89
C GLU A 7 -2.76 9.95 1.47
N TRP A 8 -2.98 9.48 0.25
CA TRP A 8 -2.27 8.33 -0.29
C TRP A 8 -0.75 8.54 -0.38
N LEU A 9 -0.33 9.70 -0.88
CA LEU A 9 1.09 10.06 -0.94
C LEU A 9 1.72 10.13 0.45
N GLY A 10 0.99 10.66 1.44
CA GLY A 10 1.43 10.69 2.84
C GLY A 10 1.59 9.28 3.43
N ILE A 11 0.65 8.37 3.14
CA ILE A 11 0.73 6.96 3.55
C ILE A 11 1.96 6.31 2.93
N ALA A 12 2.18 6.50 1.62
CA ALA A 12 3.32 5.88 0.94
C ALA A 12 4.66 6.36 1.49
N LYS A 13 4.79 7.68 1.68
CA LYS A 13 5.98 8.26 2.29
C LYS A 13 6.26 7.66 3.68
N LYS A 14 5.24 7.64 4.55
CA LYS A 14 5.35 7.08 5.89
C LYS A 14 5.74 5.60 5.87
N ALA A 15 5.10 4.82 5.00
CA ALA A 15 5.36 3.38 4.87
C ALA A 15 6.83 3.08 4.55
N ASN A 16 7.39 3.84 3.60
CA ASN A 16 8.77 3.69 3.16
C ASN A 16 9.77 4.23 4.17
N GLU A 17 9.45 5.34 4.87
CA GLU A 17 10.32 5.91 5.92
C GLU A 17 10.39 5.02 7.16
N GLU A 18 9.28 4.38 7.54
CA GLU A 18 9.17 3.56 8.75
C GLU A 18 9.41 2.05 8.50
N GLY A 19 9.57 1.61 7.24
CA GLY A 19 9.66 0.19 6.88
C GLY A 19 8.39 -0.59 7.24
N ALA A 20 7.25 0.09 7.33
CA ALA A 20 6.02 -0.45 7.89
C ALA A 20 5.08 -1.07 6.84
N GLY A 21 5.37 -0.86 5.54
CA GLY A 21 4.75 -1.52 4.39
C GLY A 21 3.23 -1.70 4.49
N TYR A 22 2.79 -2.97 4.47
CA TYR A 22 1.36 -3.36 4.52
C TYR A 22 0.57 -2.74 5.68
N SER A 23 1.20 -2.58 6.86
CA SER A 23 0.50 -2.13 8.07
C SER A 23 0.06 -0.66 8.01
N THR A 24 0.69 0.13 7.14
CA THR A 24 0.36 1.55 6.96
C THR A 24 -0.89 1.79 6.12
N LEU A 25 -1.33 0.77 5.37
CA LEU A 25 -2.47 0.88 4.49
C LEU A 25 -3.78 0.96 5.28
N PRO A 26 -4.79 1.67 4.78
CA PRO A 26 -6.13 1.64 5.36
C PRO A 26 -6.70 0.22 5.38
N SER A 27 -7.49 -0.14 6.39
CA SER A 27 -8.02 -1.51 6.56
C SER A 27 -8.77 -2.04 5.33
N ALA A 28 -9.50 -1.17 4.61
CA ALA A 28 -10.19 -1.55 3.39
C ALA A 28 -9.21 -1.95 2.26
N ALA A 29 -8.08 -1.24 2.13
CA ALA A 29 -7.05 -1.56 1.15
C ALA A 29 -6.32 -2.85 1.51
N GLN A 30 -5.98 -3.04 2.80
CA GLN A 30 -5.43 -4.29 3.32
C GLN A 30 -6.31 -5.50 2.97
N LEU A 31 -7.61 -5.42 3.28
CA LEU A 31 -8.57 -6.48 2.96
C LEU A 31 -8.66 -6.77 1.46
N TYR A 32 -8.60 -5.74 0.63
CA TYR A 32 -8.61 -5.88 -0.82
C TYR A 32 -7.38 -6.63 -1.33
N ILE A 33 -6.18 -6.24 -0.88
CA ILE A 33 -4.92 -6.90 -1.22
C ILE A 33 -4.93 -8.37 -0.80
N LYS A 34 -5.30 -8.63 0.45
CA LYS A 34 -5.39 -9.99 0.98
C LYS A 34 -6.33 -10.89 0.15
N LYS A 35 -7.42 -10.31 -0.35
CA LYS A 35 -8.35 -11.03 -1.23
C LYS A 35 -7.73 -11.33 -2.60
N ILE A 36 -6.97 -10.41 -3.17
CA ILE A 36 -6.22 -10.64 -4.43
C ILE A 36 -5.17 -11.73 -4.22
N GLU A 37 -4.35 -11.63 -3.18
CA GLU A 37 -3.32 -12.62 -2.87
C GLU A 37 -3.93 -14.03 -2.68
N ALA A 38 -5.08 -14.12 -2.01
CA ALA A 38 -5.81 -15.39 -1.84
C ALA A 38 -6.35 -15.96 -3.17
N LEU A 39 -6.72 -15.10 -4.13
CA LEU A 39 -7.22 -15.52 -5.43
C LEU A 39 -6.09 -15.92 -6.39
N VAL A 40 -4.96 -15.21 -6.36
CA VAL A 40 -3.82 -15.43 -7.26
C VAL A 40 -2.83 -16.44 -6.70
N GLY A 41 -2.77 -16.59 -5.38
CA GLY A 41 -1.88 -17.51 -4.67
C GLY A 41 -0.44 -17.00 -4.50
N VAL A 42 -0.20 -15.70 -4.71
CA VAL A 42 1.13 -15.07 -4.56
C VAL A 42 1.03 -13.78 -3.74
N PRO A 43 2.04 -13.47 -2.90
CA PRO A 43 2.06 -12.23 -2.12
C PRO A 43 2.40 -11.02 -3.00
N CYS A 44 1.84 -9.87 -2.66
CA CYS A 44 2.19 -8.59 -3.25
C CYS A 44 3.48 -8.05 -2.62
N THR A 45 4.44 -7.67 -3.46
CA THR A 45 5.73 -7.10 -3.01
C THR A 45 5.77 -5.57 -3.12
N SER A 46 4.90 -4.97 -3.93
CA SER A 46 4.88 -3.52 -4.15
C SER A 46 3.49 -3.03 -4.53
N ILE A 47 3.12 -1.83 -4.04
CA ILE A 47 1.81 -1.22 -4.28
C ILE A 47 1.94 0.24 -4.69
N GLY A 48 1.50 0.56 -5.91
CA GLY A 48 1.38 1.94 -6.38
C GLY A 48 0.08 2.59 -5.89
N VAL A 49 0.20 3.76 -5.24
CA VAL A 49 -0.93 4.54 -4.70
C VAL A 49 -1.06 5.94 -5.32
N GLY A 50 -0.22 6.26 -6.32
CA GLY A 50 -0.24 7.54 -7.02
C GLY A 50 0.60 7.52 -8.31
N PRO A 51 0.65 8.64 -9.04
CA PRO A 51 1.27 8.72 -10.36
C PRO A 51 2.82 8.78 -10.33
N ASP A 52 3.40 9.23 -9.22
CA ASP A 52 4.85 9.42 -9.07
C ASP A 52 5.55 8.16 -8.56
N ARG A 53 6.85 8.03 -8.82
CA ARG A 53 7.66 6.88 -8.35
C ARG A 53 7.60 6.74 -6.82
N ASP A 54 7.64 7.87 -6.12
CA ASP A 54 7.61 7.92 -4.65
C ASP A 54 6.23 7.56 -4.07
N ALA A 55 5.21 7.45 -4.93
CA ALA A 55 3.89 6.94 -4.58
C ALA A 55 3.80 5.41 -4.65
N THR A 56 4.91 4.73 -4.39
CA THR A 56 5.00 3.27 -4.36
C THR A 56 5.37 2.82 -2.96
N ILE A 57 4.61 1.87 -2.40
CA ILE A 57 4.88 1.26 -1.10
C ILE A 57 5.61 -0.05 -1.34
N ASP A 58 6.78 -0.20 -0.73
CA ASP A 58 7.42 -1.50 -0.60
C ASP A 58 6.74 -2.30 0.51
N MET A 59 6.38 -3.54 0.21
CA MET A 59 5.71 -4.43 1.15
C MET A 59 6.68 -5.21 2.03
N ALA A 60 7.99 -5.12 1.73
CA ALA A 60 9.04 -5.64 2.59
C ALA A 60 9.10 -4.85 3.91
N SER A 61 9.30 -5.58 5.00
CA SER A 61 9.56 -5.05 6.35
C SER A 61 11.06 -5.05 6.62
#